data_AF-A0A968T3U7-F1
#
_entry.id   AF-A0A968T3U7-F1
#
_cell.length_a   1.000
_cell.length_b   1.000
_cell.length_c   1.000
_cell.angle_alpha   90.00
_cell.angle_beta   90.00
_cell.angle_gamma   90.00
#
_symmetry.space_group_name_H-M   'P 1'
#
loop_
_entity.id
_entity.type
_entity.pdbx_description
1 polymer ?
#
loop_
_entity_poly.entity_id
_entity_poly.type
_entity_poly.pdbx_seq_one_letter_code
_entity_poly.pdbx_strand_id
1 'polypeptide(L)'
;MIYFANSEGLIEYNGLTSHIYRMPFNKGARSVCIDSKGIIFTGGFEEIGFWQKKQGCEMMYTSLTTLVDLEKNDEIWKIYSQNGKMYFQSFTSIYVYDYKTIKKNKAPFTMLFMFPMEKGFFVQVLGNGLYTFEMISLISFRAAQSLPT
;
A
#
# COMPACT_ATOMS: atom_id res chain seq x y z
N MET A 1 -13.63 -0.37 -15.39
CA MET A 1 -12.22 -0.75 -15.58
C MET A 1 -11.76 -1.46 -14.33
N ILE A 2 -10.99 -2.53 -14.45
CA ILE A 2 -10.49 -3.34 -13.32
C ILE A 2 -8.97 -3.34 -13.39
N TYR A 3 -8.33 -3.22 -12.23
CA TYR A 3 -6.87 -3.21 -12.12
C TYR A 3 -6.37 -4.37 -11.26
N PHE A 4 -5.33 -5.04 -11.74
CA PHE A 4 -4.66 -6.12 -11.01
C PHE A 4 -3.16 -5.79 -10.88
N ALA A 5 -2.55 -6.20 -9.77
CA ALA A 5 -1.10 -6.21 -9.61
C ALA A 5 -0.62 -7.66 -9.61
N ASN A 6 0.38 -7.97 -10.45
CA ASN A 6 1.04 -9.27 -10.42
C ASN A 6 2.51 -9.16 -10.85
N SER A 7 3.17 -10.29 -11.01
CA SER A 7 4.59 -10.36 -11.40
C SER A 7 4.93 -9.70 -12.74
N GLU A 8 3.97 -9.46 -13.64
CA GLU A 8 4.19 -8.71 -14.89
C GLU A 8 4.04 -7.20 -14.73
N GLY A 9 3.43 -6.72 -13.65
CA GLY A 9 3.21 -5.31 -13.35
C GLY A 9 1.74 -4.98 -13.05
N LEU A 10 1.31 -3.79 -13.46
CA LEU A 10 -0.09 -3.35 -13.39
C LEU A 10 -0.83 -3.83 -14.63
N ILE A 11 -1.94 -4.54 -14.44
CA ILE A 11 -2.82 -4.97 -15.52
C ILE A 11 -4.10 -4.14 -15.47
N GLU A 12 -4.41 -3.46 -16.57
CA GLU A 12 -5.68 -2.76 -16.78
C GLU A 12 -6.58 -3.63 -17.67
N TYR A 13 -7.77 -3.96 -17.18
CA TYR A 13 -8.76 -4.75 -17.90
C TYR A 13 -10.07 -3.99 -18.08
N ASN A 14 -10.59 -3.99 -19.30
CA ASN A 14 -11.83 -3.26 -19.67
C ASN A 14 -13.04 -4.18 -19.91
N GLY A 15 -12.92 -5.50 -19.72
CA GLY A 15 -13.97 -6.48 -20.03
C GLY A 15 -13.77 -7.22 -21.36
N LEU A 16 -12.89 -6.72 -22.23
CA LEU A 16 -12.59 -7.32 -23.55
C LEU A 16 -11.09 -7.53 -23.74
N THR A 17 -10.28 -6.52 -23.40
CA THR A 17 -8.83 -6.53 -23.56
C THR A 17 -8.13 -6.18 -22.25
N SER A 18 -6.89 -6.67 -22.12
CA SER A 18 -5.98 -6.35 -21.02
C SER A 18 -4.75 -5.62 -21.55
N HIS A 19 -4.35 -4.55 -20.89
CA HIS A 19 -3.06 -3.88 -21.11
C HIS A 19 -2.17 -4.06 -19.89
N ILE A 20 -0.89 -4.34 -20.11
CA ILE A 20 0.09 -4.56 -19.04
C ILE A 20 1.06 -3.38 -19.03
N TYR A 21 1.18 -2.73 -17.87
CA TYR A 21 2.15 -1.68 -17.60
C TYR A 21 3.22 -2.23 -16.66
N ARG A 22 4.46 -2.36 -17.16
CA ARG A 22 5.59 -2.92 -16.40
C ARG A 22 6.12 -1.90 -15.40
N MET A 23 6.33 -2.32 -14.15
CA MET A 23 7.01 -1.50 -13.14
C MET A 23 8.46 -1.21 -13.57
N PRO A 24 9.10 -0.16 -13.00
CA PRO A 24 10.52 0.09 -13.22
C PRO A 24 11.39 -1.14 -12.94
N PHE A 25 12.48 -1.27 -13.69
CA PHE A 25 13.44 -2.38 -13.58
C PHE A 25 12.82 -3.79 -13.76
N ASN A 26 11.64 -3.89 -14.41
CA ASN A 26 10.89 -5.14 -14.60
C ASN A 26 10.61 -5.91 -13.29
N LYS A 27 10.51 -5.21 -12.16
CA LYS A 27 10.06 -5.81 -10.90
C LYS A 27 8.56 -6.12 -10.97
N GLY A 28 8.11 -7.14 -10.25
CA GLY A 28 6.69 -7.46 -10.14
C GLY A 28 5.93 -6.45 -9.25
N ALA A 29 4.66 -6.23 -9.54
CA ALA A 29 3.74 -5.58 -8.62
C ALA A 29 3.10 -6.62 -7.68
N ARG A 30 2.89 -6.25 -6.42
CA ARG A 30 2.27 -7.10 -5.39
C ARG A 30 0.94 -6.56 -4.90
N SER A 31 0.78 -5.25 -4.94
CA SER A 31 -0.40 -4.56 -4.43
C SER A 31 -0.79 -3.41 -5.36
N VAL A 32 -2.10 -3.14 -5.40
CA VAL A 32 -2.69 -2.02 -6.14
C VAL A 32 -3.80 -1.40 -5.31
N CYS A 33 -3.90 -0.07 -5.33
CA CYS A 33 -5.01 0.68 -4.73
C CYS A 33 -5.27 1.92 -5.57
N ILE A 34 -6.54 2.33 -5.68
CA ILE A 34 -6.93 3.55 -6.39
C ILE A 34 -7.43 4.52 -5.34
N ASP A 35 -6.90 5.74 -5.36
CA ASP A 35 -7.38 6.78 -4.46
C ASP A 35 -8.69 7.43 -4.95
N SER A 36 -9.25 8.31 -4.13
CA SER A 36 -10.48 9.06 -4.48
C SER A 36 -10.36 9.96 -5.72
N LYS A 37 -9.15 10.25 -6.20
CA LYS A 37 -8.88 11.09 -7.38
C LYS A 37 -8.62 10.24 -8.63
N GLY A 38 -8.67 8.92 -8.52
CA GLY A 38 -8.40 8.00 -9.62
C GLY A 38 -6.91 7.77 -9.89
N ILE A 39 -6.01 8.19 -8.98
CA ILE A 39 -4.59 7.87 -9.08
C ILE A 39 -4.40 6.42 -8.64
N ILE A 40 -3.71 5.63 -9.47
CA ILE A 40 -3.50 4.21 -9.22
C ILE A 40 -2.14 4.04 -8.56
N PHE A 41 -2.13 3.59 -7.32
CA PHE A 41 -0.91 3.28 -6.57
C PHE A 41 -0.58 1.81 -6.71
N THR A 42 0.71 1.52 -6.85
CA THR A 42 1.22 0.15 -6.84
C THR A 42 2.44 0.04 -5.94
N GLY A 43 2.64 -1.15 -5.39
CA GLY A 43 3.77 -1.49 -4.54
C GLY A 43 4.32 -2.85 -4.91
N GLY A 44 5.62 -3.02 -4.75
CA GLY A 44 6.35 -4.25 -5.06
C GLY A 44 7.62 -4.37 -4.25
N PHE A 45 8.62 -5.07 -4.80
CA PHE A 45 9.92 -5.28 -4.16
C PHE A 45 10.75 -3.99 -4.13
N GLU A 46 10.95 -3.44 -2.93
CA GLU A 46 11.67 -2.17 -2.70
C GLU A 46 11.18 -1.03 -3.60
N GLU A 47 9.88 -0.97 -3.88
CA GLU A 47 9.31 0.02 -4.79
C GLU A 47 7.88 0.40 -4.38
N ILE A 48 7.63 1.71 -4.25
CA ILE A 48 6.30 2.31 -4.11
C ILE A 48 6.16 3.46 -5.10
N GLY A 49 4.98 3.59 -5.70
CA GLY A 49 4.71 4.69 -6.60
C GLY A 49 3.30 4.67 -7.14
N PHE A 50 3.07 5.47 -8.18
CA PHE A 50 1.75 5.61 -8.77
C PHE A 50 1.78 5.80 -10.28
N TRP A 51 0.63 5.52 -10.89
CA TRP A 51 0.35 5.68 -12.30
C TRP A 51 -0.65 6.82 -12.50
N GLN A 52 -0.36 7.67 -13.47
CA GLN A 52 -1.27 8.71 -13.94
C GLN A 52 -1.37 8.69 -15.46
N LYS A 53 -2.57 8.92 -15.97
CA LYS A 53 -2.79 9.09 -17.41
C LYS A 53 -2.20 10.43 -17.86
N LYS A 54 -1.33 10.39 -18.86
CA LYS A 54 -0.89 11.60 -19.59
C LYS A 54 -1.91 11.97 -20.67
N GLN A 55 -1.80 13.21 -21.17
CA GLN A 55 -2.48 13.59 -22.41
C GLN A 55 -2.04 12.61 -23.51
N GLY A 56 -3.01 11.84 -24.05
CA GLY A 56 -2.72 10.75 -25.00
C GLY A 56 -3.06 9.34 -24.50
N CYS A 57 -3.70 9.19 -23.34
CA CYS A 57 -4.18 7.90 -22.78
C CYS A 57 -3.09 6.91 -22.35
N GLU A 58 -1.82 7.30 -22.36
CA GLU A 58 -0.72 6.47 -21.85
C GLU A 58 -0.57 6.63 -20.33
N MET A 59 -0.41 5.52 -19.61
CA MET A 59 -0.12 5.52 -18.17
C MET A 59 1.37 5.73 -17.96
N MET A 60 1.73 6.69 -17.11
CA MET A 60 3.11 6.96 -16.73
C MET A 60 3.31 6.67 -15.25
N TYR A 61 4.35 5.90 -14.94
CA TYR A 61 4.73 5.60 -13.57
C TYR A 61 5.60 6.70 -12.96
N THR A 62 5.29 7.07 -11.72
CA THR A 62 6.13 7.94 -10.88
C THR A 62 6.54 7.14 -9.64
N SER A 63 7.84 6.87 -9.50
CA SER A 63 8.39 6.27 -8.29
C SER A 63 8.39 7.27 -7.15
N LEU A 64 8.02 6.81 -5.96
CA LEU A 64 8.08 7.55 -4.71
C LEU A 64 9.23 7.07 -3.81
N THR A 65 9.98 6.06 -4.22
CA THR A 65 11.10 5.47 -3.46
C THR A 65 12.19 6.49 -3.13
N THR A 66 12.32 7.58 -3.89
CA THR A 66 13.29 8.66 -3.59
C THR A 66 12.88 9.53 -2.40
N LEU A 67 11.62 9.47 -1.96
CA LEU A 67 11.11 10.25 -0.83
C LEU A 67 11.30 9.56 0.52
N VAL A 68 11.73 8.29 0.55
CA VAL A 68 11.85 7.50 1.78
C VAL A 68 12.87 6.37 1.62
N ASP A 69 13.62 6.09 2.68
CA ASP A 69 14.47 4.91 2.75
C ASP A 69 13.62 3.65 3.07
N LEU A 70 13.25 2.92 2.01
CA LEU A 70 12.53 1.64 2.13
C LEU A 70 13.43 0.59 2.82
N GLU A 71 12.80 -0.37 3.50
CA GLU A 71 13.54 -1.50 4.06
C GLU A 71 14.03 -2.39 2.92
N LYS A 72 15.30 -2.80 3.00
CA LYS A 72 15.91 -3.65 1.98
C LYS A 72 15.35 -5.06 2.05
N ASN A 73 15.25 -5.72 0.91
CA ASN A 73 14.68 -7.06 0.76
C ASN A 73 13.24 -7.17 1.29
N ASP A 74 12.46 -6.09 1.20
CA ASP A 74 11.06 -6.07 1.63
C ASP A 74 10.13 -5.79 0.44
N GLU A 75 8.88 -6.24 0.56
CA GLU A 75 7.84 -6.08 -0.45
C GLU A 75 6.61 -5.38 0.12
N ILE A 76 5.93 -4.60 -0.72
CA ILE A 76 4.70 -3.90 -0.33
C ILE A 76 3.49 -4.77 -0.64
N TRP A 77 2.91 -5.36 0.40
CA TRP A 77 1.85 -6.37 0.29
C TRP A 77 0.44 -5.80 0.29
N LYS A 78 0.23 -4.66 0.96
CA LYS A 78 -1.08 -3.98 1.00
C LYS A 78 -0.93 -2.49 0.80
N ILE A 79 -1.93 -1.91 0.15
CA ILE A 79 -2.08 -0.46 0.00
C ILE A 79 -3.50 -0.08 0.37
N TYR A 80 -3.65 0.93 1.22
CA TYR A 80 -4.94 1.49 1.61
C TYR A 80 -4.97 3.00 1.42
N SER A 81 -6.11 3.51 0.95
CA SER A 81 -6.42 4.94 0.98
C SER A 81 -7.34 5.21 2.16
N GLN A 82 -6.94 6.09 3.07
CA GLN A 82 -7.75 6.47 4.23
C GLN A 82 -7.42 7.92 4.63
N ASN A 83 -8.43 8.71 4.96
CA ASN A 83 -8.25 10.08 5.49
C ASN A 83 -7.31 10.97 4.66
N GLY A 84 -7.40 10.88 3.33
CA GLY A 84 -6.59 11.67 2.41
C GLY A 84 -5.11 11.28 2.35
N LYS A 85 -4.74 10.08 2.83
CA LYS A 85 -3.38 9.54 2.79
C LYS A 85 -3.36 8.14 2.19
N MET A 86 -2.21 7.76 1.68
CA MET A 86 -1.92 6.39 1.23
C MET A 86 -1.04 5.69 2.25
N TYR A 87 -1.40 4.45 2.57
CA TYR A 87 -0.71 3.58 3.51
C TYR A 87 -0.17 2.38 2.74
N PHE A 88 1.14 2.23 2.68
CA PHE A 88 1.82 1.10 2.05
C PHE A 88 2.39 0.21 3.14
N GLN A 89 1.94 -1.04 3.21
CA GLN A 89 2.37 -1.98 4.23
C GLN A 89 3.26 -3.07 3.65
N SER A 90 4.44 -3.17 4.23
CA SER A 90 5.35 -4.29 4.08
C SER A 90 5.27 -5.19 5.32
N PHE A 91 6.07 -6.24 5.39
CA PHE A 91 6.11 -7.05 6.61
C PHE A 91 6.79 -6.34 7.78
N THR A 92 7.64 -5.36 7.52
CA THR A 92 8.46 -4.71 8.55
C THR A 92 8.10 -3.24 8.80
N SER A 93 7.36 -2.60 7.90
CA SER A 93 7.08 -1.16 7.98
C SER A 93 5.73 -0.78 7.37
N ILE A 94 5.16 0.32 7.87
CA ILE A 94 4.04 1.03 7.23
C ILE A 94 4.55 2.40 6.78
N TYR A 95 4.46 2.67 5.47
CA TYR A 95 4.82 3.94 4.87
C TYR A 95 3.56 4.75 4.63
N VAL A 96 3.52 6.00 5.12
CA VAL A 96 2.36 6.87 5.01
C VAL A 96 2.70 8.05 4.11
N TYR A 97 2.03 8.14 2.97
CA TYR A 97 2.19 9.20 1.98
C TYR A 97 1.03 10.19 2.07
N ASP A 98 1.34 11.48 2.20
CA ASP A 98 0.37 12.58 2.27
C ASP A 98 0.30 13.41 0.98
N TYR A 99 0.76 12.83 -0.14
CA TYR A 99 0.93 13.50 -1.44
C TYR A 99 2.07 14.52 -1.51
N LYS A 100 2.85 14.69 -0.44
CA LYS A 100 4.05 15.55 -0.42
C LYS A 100 5.27 14.82 0.13
N THR A 101 5.11 14.10 1.23
CA THR A 101 6.17 13.43 1.98
C THR A 101 5.74 12.02 2.34
N ILE A 102 6.73 11.15 2.59
CA ILE A 102 6.49 9.80 3.08
C ILE A 102 7.10 9.63 4.45
N LYS A 103 6.26 9.25 5.42
CA LYS A 103 6.71 8.87 6.76
C LYS A 103 6.80 7.35 6.85
N LYS A 104 8.01 6.85 7.14
CA LYS A 104 8.25 5.45 7.51
C LYS A 104 7.88 5.23 8.98
N ASN A 105 7.06 4.22 9.26
CA ASN A 105 6.75 3.74 10.60
C ASN A 105 7.22 2.30 10.68
N LYS A 106 8.41 2.09 11.25
CA LYS A 106 8.98 0.76 11.43
C LYS A 106 8.16 0.01 12.47
N ALA A 107 7.73 -1.20 12.12
CA ALA A 107 6.99 -2.05 13.04
C ALA A 107 7.96 -2.68 14.05
N PRO A 108 7.57 -2.79 15.33
CA PRO A 108 8.38 -3.48 16.34
C PRO A 108 8.43 -5.00 16.12
N PHE A 109 7.54 -5.54 15.28
CA PHE A 109 7.37 -6.96 15.00
C PHE A 109 6.97 -7.17 13.53
N THR A 110 7.12 -8.40 13.03
CA THR A 110 6.66 -8.79 11.69
C THR A 110 5.14 -8.72 11.59
N MET A 111 4.64 -7.81 10.75
CA MET A 111 3.23 -7.69 10.40
C MET A 111 2.91 -8.68 9.28
N LEU A 112 1.74 -9.31 9.31
CA LEU A 112 1.23 -10.12 8.21
C LEU A 112 0.35 -9.26 7.31
N PHE A 113 -0.81 -8.84 7.83
CA PHE A 113 -1.77 -8.02 7.10
C PHE A 113 -2.31 -6.90 7.99
N MET A 114 -2.62 -5.77 7.35
CA MET A 114 -3.39 -4.69 7.95
C MET A 114 -4.80 -4.62 7.36
N PHE A 115 -5.78 -4.19 8.15
CA PHE A 115 -7.18 -4.07 7.75
C PHE A 115 -7.76 -2.72 8.22
N PRO A 116 -8.46 -1.97 7.35
CA PRO A 116 -8.97 -0.65 7.70
C PRO A 116 -10.05 -0.70 8.78
N MET A 117 -10.04 0.31 9.66
CA MET A 117 -11.11 0.64 10.61
C MET A 117 -11.70 2.02 10.32
N GLU A 118 -12.67 2.47 11.12
CA GLU A 118 -13.11 3.88 11.09
C GLU A 118 -11.95 4.84 11.35
N LYS A 119 -11.08 4.50 12.31
CA LYS A 119 -9.87 5.25 12.64
C LYS A 119 -8.66 4.31 12.66
N GLY A 120 -7.80 4.42 11.66
CA GLY A 120 -6.58 3.61 11.57
C GLY A 120 -6.85 2.19 11.07
N PHE A 121 -6.07 1.24 11.56
CA PHE A 121 -6.02 -0.13 11.04
C PHE A 121 -5.82 -1.18 12.12
N PHE A 122 -6.45 -2.35 11.95
CA PHE A 122 -6.04 -3.57 12.66
C PHE A 122 -4.81 -4.12 11.97
N VAL A 123 -3.85 -4.61 12.74
CA VAL A 123 -2.61 -5.19 12.23
C VAL A 123 -2.42 -6.55 12.86
N GLN A 124 -2.37 -7.58 12.03
CA GLN A 124 -2.00 -8.93 12.44
C GLN A 124 -0.49 -9.01 12.58
N VAL A 125 0.00 -9.36 13.76
CA VAL A 125 1.41 -9.49 14.08
C VAL A 125 1.75 -10.96 14.33
N LEU A 126 2.78 -11.44 13.62
CA LEU A 126 3.23 -12.83 13.73
C LEU A 126 3.67 -13.12 15.18
N GLY A 127 3.08 -14.17 15.77
CA GLY A 127 3.39 -14.60 17.14
C GLY A 127 2.86 -13.70 18.26
N ASN A 128 2.23 -12.55 17.96
CA ASN A 128 1.82 -11.57 18.97
C ASN A 128 0.33 -11.16 18.89
N GLY A 129 -0.44 -11.67 17.92
CA GLY A 129 -1.88 -11.43 17.82
C GLY A 129 -2.24 -10.15 17.05
N LEU A 130 -3.19 -9.37 17.57
CA LEU A 130 -3.72 -8.17 16.91
C LEU A 130 -3.23 -6.89 17.58
N TYR A 131 -2.88 -5.90 16.77
CA TYR A 131 -2.48 -4.56 17.15
C TYR A 131 -3.35 -3.54 16.42
N THR A 132 -3.35 -2.30 16.89
CA THR A 132 -3.92 -1.16 16.15
C THR A 132 -2.81 -0.24 15.69
N PHE A 133 -2.96 0.32 14.49
CA PHE A 133 -2.10 1.39 13.99
C PHE A 133 -2.93 2.67 13.91
N GLU A 134 -2.67 3.59 14.84
CA GLU A 134 -3.37 4.87 14.97
C GLU A 134 -2.38 6.03 15.03
N MET A 135 -2.67 7.06 14.23
CA MET A 135 -1.97 8.34 14.07
C MET A 135 -0.46 8.32 13.79
N ILE A 136 0.37 7.42 14.37
CA ILE A 136 1.80 7.13 14.11
C ILE A 136 2.31 5.87 14.86
N SER A 137 1.54 5.26 15.79
CA SER A 137 2.02 4.19 16.66
C SER A 137 1.25 2.88 16.51
N LEU A 138 1.98 1.76 16.60
CA LEU A 138 1.42 0.41 16.75
C LEU A 138 1.18 0.13 18.24
N ILE A 139 -0.06 -0.13 18.64
CA ILE A 139 -0.46 -0.37 20.05
C ILE A 139 -1.11 -1.75 20.16
N SER A 140 -0.79 -2.51 21.20
CA SER A 140 -1.40 -3.84 21.41
C SER A 140 -2.91 -3.70 21.58
N PHE A 141 -3.69 -4.48 20.84
CA PHE A 141 -5.13 -4.50 21.02
C PHE A 141 -5.46 -5.29 22.29
N ARG A 142 -6.04 -4.63 23.30
CA ARG A 142 -6.63 -5.31 24.47
C ARG A 142 -8.13 -5.44 24.24
N ALA A 143 -8.60 -6.67 24.01
CA ALA A 143 -10.01 -6.98 23.98
C ALA A 143 -10.59 -6.87 25.41
N ALA A 144 -10.95 -5.66 25.82
CA ALA A 144 -11.67 -5.40 27.07
C ALA A 144 -12.65 -4.24 26.88
N GLN A 145 -13.60 -4.40 25.95
CA GLN A 145 -14.98 -3.93 26.05
C GLN A 145 -15.74 -4.41 24.81
N SER A 146 -16.94 -4.93 25.04
CA SER A 146 -17.87 -5.46 24.03
C SER A 146 -18.07 -4.47 22.88
N LEU A 147 -18.10 -4.99 21.65
CA LEU A 147 -18.59 -4.27 20.48
C LEU A 147 -20.00 -3.73 20.79
N PRO A 148 -20.28 -2.43 20.58
CA PRO A 148 -21.66 -1.96 20.62
C PRO A 148 -22.46 -2.68 19.52
N THR A 149 -23.54 -3.32 19.92
CA THR A 149 -24.58 -3.90 19.05
C THR A 149 -25.33 -2.82 18.29
#